data_AF-A0A319D1D3-F1
#
_entry.id   AF-A0A319D1D3-F1
#
_cell.length_a   1.000
_cell.length_b   1.000
_cell.length_c   1.000
_cell.angle_alpha   90.00
_cell.angle_beta   90.00
_cell.angle_gamma   90.00
#
_symmetry.space_group_name_H-M   'P 1'
#
loop_
_entity.id
_entity.type
_entity.pdbx_description
1 polymer ?
#
loop_
_entity_poly.entity_id
_entity_poly.type
_entity_poly.pdbx_seq_one_letter_code
_entity_poly.pdbx_strand_id
1 'polypeptide(L)'
;MNLTKGEAISRWLALRAEPFLTLVEDILERNGKCAMAQMLRSKQCGWQAIASEKLILLMQSMAAVDMRRRETIQKEAFLLAECQTFDRKGLTEEEKHQLQDSQEELEHLSQELWRLERERYILWRRVPYSPLRRAIVSSQKNPKSHMTKWLRNDSAGRGGCCDRGCGCCERPRSATRAKSFGHCTSECACCRKACGFELSSPEDRKSGNIIPASLSTTI
;
A
#
# COMPACT_ATOMS: atom_id res chain seq x y z
N MET A 1 13.46 -9.94 -23.24
CA MET A 1 14.27 -11.10 -22.81
C MET A 1 14.12 -12.21 -23.83
N ASN A 2 15.24 -12.65 -24.41
CA ASN A 2 15.27 -13.85 -25.24
C ASN A 2 15.35 -15.05 -24.29
N LEU A 3 14.33 -15.93 -24.31
CA LEU A 3 14.34 -17.15 -23.51
C LEU A 3 15.31 -18.15 -24.13
N THR A 4 16.09 -18.84 -23.29
CA THR A 4 16.81 -20.04 -23.71
C THR A 4 15.81 -21.12 -24.15
N LYS A 5 16.27 -22.09 -24.95
CA LYS A 5 15.43 -23.21 -25.39
C LYS A 5 14.84 -23.98 -24.20
N GLY A 6 15.59 -24.15 -23.12
CA GLY A 6 15.13 -24.79 -21.89
C GLY A 6 14.04 -23.99 -21.17
N GLU A 7 14.20 -22.67 -21.06
CA GLU A 7 13.19 -21.79 -20.46
C GLU A 7 11.91 -21.72 -21.30
N ALA A 8 12.03 -21.76 -22.63
CA ALA A 8 10.88 -21.79 -23.53
C ALA A 8 10.05 -23.08 -23.34
N ILE A 9 10.70 -24.24 -23.21
CA ILE A 9 10.04 -25.53 -22.94
C ILE A 9 9.38 -25.52 -21.55
N SER A 10 10.09 -25.06 -20.53
CA SER A 10 9.57 -24.95 -19.17
C SER A 10 8.33 -24.05 -19.11
N ARG A 11 8.39 -22.88 -19.75
CA ARG A 11 7.26 -21.96 -19.87
C ARG A 11 6.07 -22.59 -20.59
N TRP A 12 6.32 -23.30 -21.69
CA TRP A 12 5.25 -23.98 -22.44
C TRP A 12 4.55 -25.04 -21.58
N LEU A 13 5.30 -25.87 -20.85
CA LEU A 13 4.76 -26.85 -19.92
C LEU A 13 3.95 -26.18 -18.81
N ALA A 14 4.46 -25.09 -18.24
CA ALA A 14 3.78 -24.34 -17.19
C ALA A 14 2.44 -23.75 -17.65
N LEU A 15 2.38 -23.21 -18.87
CA LEU A 15 1.14 -22.71 -19.46
C LEU A 15 0.13 -23.84 -19.70
N ARG A 16 0.59 -25.02 -20.15
CA ARG A 16 -0.30 -26.17 -20.38
C ARG A 16 -0.85 -26.77 -19.07
N ALA A 17 -0.08 -26.69 -17.99
CA ALA A 17 -0.50 -27.11 -16.65
C ALA A 17 -1.37 -26.08 -15.91
N GLU A 18 -1.46 -24.83 -16.37
CA GLU A 18 -2.13 -23.73 -15.66
C GLU A 18 -3.59 -24.02 -15.25
N PRO A 19 -4.45 -24.65 -16.08
CA PRO A 19 -5.82 -24.95 -15.65
C PRO A 19 -5.88 -25.87 -14.42
N PHE A 20 -5.01 -26.89 -14.40
CA PHE A 20 -4.90 -27.80 -13.25
C PHE A 20 -4.34 -27.09 -12.02
N LEU A 21 -3.29 -26.27 -12.19
CA LEU A 21 -2.71 -25.51 -11.08
C LEU A 21 -3.70 -24.50 -10.50
N THR A 22 -4.54 -23.88 -11.34
CA THR A 22 -5.61 -22.99 -10.90
C THR A 22 -6.66 -23.74 -10.09
N LEU A 23 -7.04 -24.96 -10.48
CA LEU A 23 -7.93 -25.80 -9.68
C LEU A 23 -7.32 -26.11 -8.30
N VAL A 24 -6.02 -26.41 -8.24
CA VAL A 24 -5.31 -26.64 -6.97
C VAL A 24 -5.28 -25.37 -6.12
N GLU A 25 -5.04 -24.20 -6.71
CA GLU A 25 -5.14 -22.91 -5.99
C GLU A 25 -6.52 -22.73 -5.34
N ASP A 26 -7.59 -22.96 -6.10
CA ASP A 26 -8.97 -22.80 -5.61
C ASP A 26 -9.29 -23.76 -4.47
N ILE A 27 -8.83 -25.02 -4.56
CA ILE A 27 -8.97 -26.00 -3.48
C ILE A 27 -8.22 -25.54 -2.23
N LEU A 28 -7.00 -25.03 -2.38
CA LEU A 28 -6.22 -24.50 -1.26
C LEU A 28 -6.93 -23.30 -0.61
N GLU A 29 -7.45 -22.36 -1.40
CA GLU A 29 -8.18 -21.20 -0.86
C GLU A 29 -9.47 -21.60 -0.15
N ARG A 30 -10.27 -22.50 -0.72
CA ARG A 30 -11.51 -22.99 -0.08
C ARG A 30 -11.26 -23.67 1.26
N ASN A 31 -10.10 -24.32 1.40
CA ASN A 31 -9.69 -24.96 2.65
C ASN A 31 -8.92 -24.03 3.60
N GLY A 32 -8.90 -22.72 3.35
CA GLY A 32 -8.21 -21.73 4.20
C GLY A 32 -6.68 -21.76 4.08
N LYS A 33 -6.10 -22.56 3.18
CA LYS A 33 -4.66 -22.68 2.93
C LYS A 33 -4.13 -21.58 2.00
N CYS A 34 -4.54 -20.33 2.26
CA CYS A 34 -4.22 -19.18 1.40
C CYS A 34 -2.71 -18.96 1.21
N ALA A 35 -1.89 -19.22 2.23
CA ALA A 35 -0.43 -19.10 2.13
C ALA A 35 0.16 -20.08 1.10
N MET A 36 -0.35 -21.32 1.06
CA MET A 36 0.08 -22.32 0.07
C MET A 36 -0.40 -21.93 -1.34
N ALA A 37 -1.62 -21.41 -1.47
CA ALA A 37 -2.12 -20.91 -2.75
C ALA A 37 -1.25 -19.74 -3.30
N GLN A 38 -0.87 -18.80 -2.44
CA GLN A 38 0.02 -17.69 -2.80
C GLN A 38 1.43 -18.17 -3.19
N MET A 39 1.97 -19.15 -2.46
CA MET A 39 3.25 -19.78 -2.80
C MET A 39 3.20 -20.47 -4.16
N LEU A 40 2.10 -21.17 -4.47
CA LEU A 40 1.89 -21.82 -5.76
C LEU A 40 1.80 -20.80 -6.91
N ARG A 41 1.11 -19.66 -6.71
CA ARG A 41 1.07 -18.56 -7.69
C ARG A 41 2.44 -17.94 -7.92
N SER A 42 3.22 -17.75 -6.85
CA SER A 42 4.59 -17.26 -6.94
C SER A 42 5.48 -18.21 -7.76
N LYS A 43 5.38 -19.52 -7.54
CA LYS A 43 6.10 -20.53 -8.36
C LYS A 43 5.67 -20.47 -9.83
N GLN A 44 4.37 -20.36 -10.11
CA GLN A 44 3.86 -20.22 -11.47
C GLN A 44 4.36 -18.94 -12.16
N CYS A 45 4.43 -17.80 -11.44
CA CYS A 45 5.05 -16.58 -11.97
C CYS A 45 6.50 -16.82 -12.42
N GLY A 46 7.26 -17.57 -11.62
CA GLY A 46 8.63 -17.97 -11.96
C GLY A 46 8.69 -18.88 -13.19
N TRP A 47 7.89 -19.95 -13.23
CA TRP A 47 7.85 -20.90 -14.35
C TRP A 47 7.40 -20.27 -15.66
N GLN A 48 6.46 -19.33 -15.60
CA GLN A 48 5.98 -18.61 -16.78
C GLN A 48 6.89 -17.44 -17.18
N ALA A 49 7.98 -17.19 -16.44
CA ALA A 49 8.89 -16.05 -16.62
C ALA A 49 8.13 -14.71 -16.78
N ILE A 50 7.11 -14.49 -15.95
CA ILE A 50 6.20 -13.34 -16.05
C ILE A 50 6.89 -12.00 -15.72
N ALA A 51 8.13 -12.01 -15.23
CA ALA A 51 8.92 -10.83 -14.89
C ALA A 51 9.41 -10.05 -16.12
N SER A 52 8.47 -9.53 -16.92
CA SER A 52 8.79 -8.52 -17.92
C SER A 52 9.03 -7.16 -17.26
N GLU A 53 9.98 -6.40 -17.77
CA GLU A 53 10.27 -5.03 -17.34
C GLU A 53 8.99 -4.16 -17.29
N LYS A 54 8.14 -4.26 -18.32
CA LYS A 54 6.85 -3.57 -18.38
C LYS A 54 5.94 -3.90 -17.19
N LEU A 55 5.91 -5.16 -16.75
CA LEU A 55 5.10 -5.58 -15.62
C LEU A 55 5.69 -5.10 -14.29
N ILE A 56 7.01 -5.13 -14.15
CA ILE A 56 7.70 -4.60 -12.96
C ILE A 56 7.38 -3.11 -12.82
N LEU A 57 7.54 -2.34 -13.89
CA LEU A 57 7.19 -0.91 -13.92
C LEU A 57 5.71 -0.69 -13.58
N LEU A 58 4.80 -1.49 -14.14
CA LEU A 58 3.38 -1.41 -13.82
C LEU A 58 3.11 -1.65 -12.32
N MET A 59 3.75 -2.66 -11.71
CA MET A 59 3.62 -2.95 -10.28
C MET A 59 4.18 -1.83 -9.42
N GLN A 60 5.31 -1.23 -9.81
CA GLN A 60 5.87 -0.06 -9.13
C GLN A 60 4.94 1.15 -9.21
N SER A 61 4.34 1.43 -10.38
CA SER A 61 3.34 2.49 -10.51
C SER A 61 2.12 2.24 -9.62
N MET A 62 1.61 1.00 -9.59
CA MET A 62 0.50 0.64 -8.70
C MET A 62 0.85 0.84 -7.22
N ALA A 63 2.04 0.39 -6.79
CA ALA A 63 2.49 0.58 -5.42
C ALA A 63 2.64 2.07 -5.05
N ALA A 64 3.13 2.89 -5.99
CA ALA A 64 3.27 4.33 -5.79
C ALA A 64 1.91 5.04 -5.67
N VAL A 65 0.93 4.68 -6.50
CA VAL A 65 -0.45 5.21 -6.41
C VAL A 65 -1.10 4.77 -5.10
N ASP A 66 -0.94 3.50 -4.71
CA ASP A 66 -1.46 2.99 -3.43
C ASP A 66 -0.80 3.65 -2.21
N MET A 67 0.48 4.05 -2.31
CA MET A 67 1.16 4.82 -1.25
C MET A 67 0.63 6.25 -1.18
N ARG A 68 0.60 6.98 -2.31
CA ARG A 68 0.05 8.34 -2.37
C ARG A 68 -1.38 8.40 -1.87
N ARG A 69 -2.23 7.45 -2.30
CA ARG A 69 -3.61 7.35 -1.80
C ARG A 69 -3.68 7.18 -0.28
N ARG A 70 -2.77 6.39 0.32
CA ARG A 70 -2.71 6.24 1.78
C ARG A 70 -2.28 7.52 2.48
N GLU A 71 -1.32 8.25 1.93
CA GLU A 71 -0.90 9.57 2.43
C GLU A 71 -2.07 10.56 2.40
N THR A 72 -2.72 10.70 1.25
CA THR A 72 -3.86 11.61 1.06
C THR A 72 -5.02 11.30 2.01
N ILE A 73 -5.37 10.02 2.21
CA ILE A 73 -6.41 9.62 3.18
C ILE A 73 -6.01 9.97 4.61
N GLN A 74 -4.74 9.78 4.98
CA GLN A 74 -4.27 10.06 6.34
C GLN A 74 -4.21 11.56 6.61
N LYS A 75 -3.81 12.36 5.62
CA LYS A 75 -3.86 13.83 5.69
C LYS A 75 -5.30 14.34 5.79
N GLU A 76 -6.21 13.83 4.95
CA GLU A 76 -7.64 14.15 5.01
C GLU A 76 -8.23 13.84 6.40
N ALA A 77 -7.95 12.64 6.94
CA ALA A 77 -8.42 12.25 8.26
C ALA A 77 -7.86 13.13 9.39
N PHE A 78 -6.61 13.56 9.26
CA PHE A 78 -5.99 14.49 10.21
C PHE A 78 -6.68 15.86 10.17
N LEU A 79 -6.81 16.46 8.99
CA LEU A 79 -7.45 17.78 8.83
C LEU A 79 -8.92 17.77 9.27
N LEU A 80 -9.67 16.72 8.93
CA LEU A 80 -11.05 16.57 9.41
C LEU A 80 -11.14 16.54 10.94
N ALA A 81 -10.19 15.87 11.60
CA ALA A 81 -10.14 15.84 13.05
C ALA A 81 -9.79 17.22 13.64
N GLU A 82 -8.91 17.99 12.99
CA GLU A 82 -8.59 19.37 13.41
C GLU A 82 -9.78 20.31 13.23
N CYS A 83 -10.45 20.31 12.07
CA CYS A 83 -11.66 21.11 11.82
C CYS A 83 -12.75 20.85 12.88
N GLN A 84 -12.96 19.58 13.25
CA GLN A 84 -13.93 19.22 14.31
C GLN A 84 -13.56 19.75 15.69
N THR A 85 -12.27 20.03 15.97
CA THR A 85 -11.87 20.66 17.24
C THR A 85 -12.19 22.15 17.26
N PHE A 86 -12.14 22.82 16.11
CA PHE A 86 -12.50 24.23 15.97
C PHE A 86 -14.01 24.45 16.09
N ASP A 87 -14.84 23.58 15.53
CA ASP A 87 -16.32 23.66 15.66
C ASP A 87 -16.83 23.60 17.11
N ARG A 88 -15.99 23.14 18.05
CA ARG A 88 -16.33 22.98 19.47
C ARG A 88 -15.90 24.16 20.35
N LYS A 89 -15.23 25.17 19.79
CA LYS A 89 -14.72 26.34 20.51
C LYS A 89 -15.11 27.62 19.77
N GLY A 90 -15.18 28.75 20.48
CA GLY A 90 -15.21 30.05 19.81
C GLY A 90 -13.85 30.30 19.15
N LEU A 91 -13.82 30.58 17.85
CA LEU A 91 -12.58 30.76 17.09
C LEU A 91 -12.05 32.20 17.18
N THR A 92 -10.73 32.35 17.30
CA THR A 92 -10.04 33.62 16.98
C THR A 92 -10.01 33.88 15.47
N GLU A 93 -9.64 35.08 15.03
CA GLU A 93 -9.51 35.39 13.60
C GLU A 93 -8.40 34.55 12.93
N GLU A 94 -7.31 34.28 13.63
CA GLU A 94 -6.24 33.39 13.15
C GLU A 94 -6.74 31.94 12.99
N GLU A 95 -7.51 31.44 13.95
CA GLU A 95 -8.09 30.10 13.87
C GLU A 95 -9.15 30.01 12.76
N LYS A 96 -9.88 31.09 12.46
CA LYS A 96 -10.79 31.16 11.30
C LYS A 96 -10.04 31.05 9.98
N HIS A 97 -8.90 31.74 9.84
CA HIS A 97 -8.06 31.63 8.65
C HIS A 97 -7.51 30.20 8.49
N GLN A 98 -6.98 29.61 9.56
CA GLN A 98 -6.49 28.23 9.55
C GLN A 98 -7.60 27.21 9.20
N LEU A 99 -8.82 27.44 9.69
CA LEU A 99 -9.97 26.62 9.35
C LEU A 99 -10.31 26.74 7.87
N GLN A 100 -10.30 27.96 7.31
CA GLN A 100 -10.53 28.18 5.88
C GLN A 100 -9.47 27.49 5.03
N ASP A 101 -8.18 27.67 5.35
CA ASP A 101 -7.07 26.98 4.66
C ASP A 101 -7.23 25.46 4.71
N SER A 102 -7.64 24.93 5.86
CA SER A 102 -7.88 23.49 6.04
C SER A 102 -9.07 22.99 5.21
N GLN A 103 -10.12 23.80 5.05
CA GLN A 103 -11.27 23.47 4.21
C GLN A 103 -10.89 23.44 2.72
N GLU A 104 -10.14 24.43 2.25
CA GLU A 104 -9.63 24.49 0.88
C GLU A 104 -8.72 23.28 0.57
N GLU A 105 -7.83 22.92 1.50
CA GLU A 105 -6.98 21.74 1.38
C GLU A 105 -7.81 20.43 1.37
N LEU A 106 -8.87 20.33 2.18
CA LEU A 106 -9.76 19.17 2.17
C LEU A 106 -10.46 18.98 0.82
N GLU A 107 -10.89 20.06 0.18
CA GLU A 107 -11.45 20.01 -1.18
C GLU A 107 -10.42 19.51 -2.19
N HIS A 108 -9.19 20.02 -2.12
CA HIS A 108 -8.09 19.58 -2.97
C HIS A 108 -7.77 18.09 -2.75
N LEU A 109 -7.69 17.61 -1.51
CA LEU A 109 -7.45 16.21 -1.18
C LEU A 109 -8.57 15.30 -1.70
N SER A 110 -9.82 15.74 -1.65
CA SER A 110 -10.96 14.99 -2.21
C SER A 110 -10.82 14.81 -3.73
N GLN A 111 -10.46 15.87 -4.45
CA GLN A 111 -10.19 15.80 -5.90
C GLN A 111 -9.01 14.88 -6.21
N GLU A 112 -7.93 14.96 -5.44
CA GLU A 112 -6.76 14.10 -5.62
C GLU A 112 -7.07 12.63 -5.36
N LEU A 113 -7.86 12.32 -4.32
CA LEU A 113 -8.31 10.96 -4.07
C LEU A 113 -9.12 10.39 -5.23
N TRP A 114 -10.01 11.19 -5.82
CA TRP A 114 -10.75 10.77 -7.01
C TRP A 114 -9.81 10.48 -8.19
N ARG A 115 -8.79 11.32 -8.42
CA ARG A 115 -7.78 11.09 -9.47
C ARG A 115 -6.98 9.81 -9.22
N LEU A 116 -6.49 9.60 -8.01
CA LEU A 116 -5.73 8.41 -7.62
C LEU A 116 -6.56 7.13 -7.73
N GLU A 117 -7.84 7.16 -7.39
CA GLU A 117 -8.73 6.01 -7.55
C GLU A 117 -8.94 5.63 -9.02
N ARG A 118 -9.06 6.63 -9.91
CA ARG A 118 -9.12 6.40 -11.36
C ARG A 118 -7.80 5.87 -11.90
N GLU A 119 -6.68 6.45 -11.49
CA GLU A 119 -5.35 6.00 -11.92
C GLU A 119 -5.12 4.54 -11.51
N ARG A 120 -5.42 4.20 -10.24
CA ARG A 120 -5.37 2.83 -9.74
C ARG A 120 -6.22 1.88 -10.57
N TYR A 121 -7.45 2.28 -10.93
CA TYR A 121 -8.32 1.47 -11.79
C TYR A 121 -7.70 1.26 -13.18
N ILE A 122 -7.17 2.31 -13.81
CA ILE A 122 -6.51 2.23 -15.13
C ILE A 122 -5.30 1.28 -15.07
N LEU A 123 -4.44 1.44 -14.06
CA LEU A 123 -3.27 0.57 -13.87
C LEU A 123 -3.71 -0.89 -13.64
N TRP A 124 -4.72 -1.11 -12.81
CA TRP A 124 -5.27 -2.45 -12.57
C TRP A 124 -5.78 -3.12 -13.86
N ARG A 125 -6.45 -2.35 -14.73
CA ARG A 125 -6.94 -2.85 -16.03
C ARG A 125 -5.82 -3.28 -16.98
N ARG A 126 -4.61 -2.73 -16.81
CA ARG A 126 -3.42 -3.11 -17.59
C ARG A 126 -2.75 -4.39 -17.10
N VAL A 127 -3.10 -4.90 -15.92
CA VAL A 127 -2.52 -6.13 -15.38
C VAL A 127 -3.07 -7.33 -16.17
N PRO A 128 -2.21 -8.09 -16.88
CA PRO A 128 -2.66 -9.23 -17.66
C PRO A 128 -3.21 -10.33 -16.75
N TYR A 129 -4.14 -11.12 -17.27
CA TYR A 129 -4.56 -12.34 -16.57
C TYR A 129 -3.37 -13.27 -16.41
N SER A 130 -3.03 -13.56 -15.15
CA SER A 130 -1.79 -14.25 -14.77
C SER A 130 -1.89 -14.74 -13.33
N PRO A 131 -1.03 -15.67 -12.90
CA PRO A 131 -0.85 -16.02 -11.50
C PRO A 131 -0.62 -14.81 -10.59
N LEU A 132 0.10 -13.78 -11.07
CA LEU A 132 0.30 -12.51 -10.35
C LEU A 132 -1.02 -11.78 -10.12
N ARG A 133 -1.85 -11.66 -11.16
CA ARG A 133 -3.16 -11.02 -11.04
C ARG A 133 -4.05 -11.76 -10.04
N ARG A 134 -4.05 -13.11 -10.08
CA ARG A 134 -4.78 -13.93 -9.10
C ARG A 134 -4.26 -13.72 -7.68
N ALA A 135 -2.94 -13.61 -7.51
CA ALA A 135 -2.30 -13.33 -6.23
C ALA A 135 -2.76 -11.98 -5.64
N ILE A 136 -2.80 -10.93 -6.48
CA ILE A 136 -3.26 -9.59 -6.10
C ILE A 136 -4.76 -9.62 -5.73
N VAL A 137 -5.62 -10.22 -6.56
CA VAL A 137 -7.06 -10.32 -6.27
C VAL A 137 -7.31 -11.04 -4.96
N SER A 138 -6.66 -12.18 -4.75
CA SER A 138 -6.79 -12.97 -3.52
C SER A 138 -6.32 -12.18 -2.29
N SER A 139 -5.21 -11.45 -2.41
CA SER A 139 -4.74 -10.56 -1.34
C SER A 139 -5.74 -9.45 -1.03
N GLN A 140 -6.33 -8.81 -2.05
CA GLN A 140 -7.33 -7.75 -1.86
C GLN A 140 -8.63 -8.24 -1.21
N LYS A 141 -9.01 -9.50 -1.38
CA LYS A 141 -10.16 -10.11 -0.69
C LYS A 141 -9.93 -10.30 0.81
N ASN A 142 -8.67 -10.42 1.24
CA ASN A 142 -8.35 -10.55 2.66
C ASN A 142 -8.37 -9.16 3.32
N PRO A 143 -9.32 -8.89 4.24
CA PRO A 143 -9.39 -7.59 4.93
C PRO A 143 -8.15 -7.30 5.77
N LYS A 144 -7.41 -8.35 6.19
CA LYS A 144 -6.16 -8.26 6.95
C LYS A 144 -4.91 -8.32 6.07
N SER A 145 -5.03 -8.17 4.74
CA SER A 145 -3.87 -8.16 3.84
C SER A 145 -2.86 -7.06 4.15
N HIS A 146 -3.32 -5.93 4.69
CA HIS A 146 -2.46 -4.87 5.16
C HIS A 146 -1.68 -5.25 6.43
N MET A 147 -2.06 -6.30 7.16
CA MET A 147 -1.48 -6.69 8.46
C MET A 147 -0.43 -7.81 8.37
N THR A 148 0.13 -8.04 7.17
CA THR A 148 1.18 -9.06 7.02
C THR A 148 2.41 -8.70 7.86
N LYS A 149 3.16 -9.71 8.30
CA LYS A 149 4.41 -9.51 9.07
C LYS A 149 5.39 -8.58 8.34
N TRP A 150 5.51 -8.73 7.02
CA TRP A 150 6.37 -7.88 6.20
C TRP A 150 5.95 -6.40 6.26
N LEU A 151 4.67 -6.09 6.07
CA LEU A 151 4.17 -4.71 6.13
C LEU A 151 4.27 -4.09 7.54
N ARG A 152 4.06 -4.89 8.59
CA ARG A 152 4.29 -4.47 9.98
C ARG A 152 5.75 -4.12 10.22
N ASN A 153 6.67 -4.97 9.77
CA ASN A 153 8.11 -4.75 9.91
C ASN A 153 8.58 -3.54 9.09
N ASP A 154 8.08 -3.36 7.86
CA ASP A 154 8.35 -2.16 7.05
C ASP A 154 7.87 -0.89 7.77
N SER A 155 6.65 -0.91 8.31
CA SER A 155 6.14 0.22 9.09
C SER A 155 6.97 0.49 10.33
N ALA A 156 7.43 -0.54 11.04
CA ALA A 156 8.27 -0.37 12.23
C ALA A 156 9.67 0.14 11.88
N GLY A 157 10.30 -0.43 10.84
CA GLY A 157 11.64 -0.05 10.38
C GLY A 157 11.73 1.40 9.90
N ARG A 158 10.64 1.97 9.39
CA ARG A 158 10.52 3.40 9.04
C ARG A 158 10.19 4.31 10.24
N GLY A 159 10.31 3.80 11.48
CA GLY A 159 9.95 4.54 12.70
C GLY A 159 8.44 4.82 12.80
N GLY A 160 7.61 3.96 12.21
CA GLY A 160 6.17 4.14 12.18
C GLY A 160 5.45 3.63 13.43
N CYS A 161 4.13 3.71 13.39
CA CYS A 161 3.24 3.37 14.50
C CYS A 161 3.28 1.90 14.94
N CYS A 162 3.80 0.98 14.12
CA CYS A 162 3.96 -0.43 14.49
C CYS A 162 5.07 -0.65 15.51
N ASP A 163 6.10 0.19 15.50
CA ASP A 163 7.17 0.16 16.50
C ASP A 163 6.69 0.70 17.85
N ARG A 164 5.93 1.81 17.82
CA ARG A 164 5.37 2.46 19.01
C ARG A 164 4.16 1.74 19.65
N GLY A 165 3.61 0.72 19.02
CA GLY A 165 2.45 -0.02 19.54
C GLY A 165 1.14 0.77 19.66
N CYS A 166 0.95 1.88 18.93
CA CYS A 166 -0.25 2.73 19.11
C CYS A 166 -1.56 2.14 18.53
N GLY A 167 -1.49 1.02 17.81
CA GLY A 167 -2.66 0.29 17.30
C GLY A 167 -3.40 0.96 16.13
N CYS A 168 -2.92 2.09 15.60
CA CYS A 168 -3.62 2.83 14.55
C CYS A 168 -3.73 2.06 13.22
N CYS A 169 -2.85 1.07 12.97
CA CYS A 169 -2.87 0.24 11.75
C CYS A 169 -3.99 -0.80 11.74
N GLU A 170 -4.60 -1.07 12.89
CA GLU A 170 -5.66 -2.08 13.05
C GLU A 170 -7.07 -1.50 12.91
N ARG A 171 -7.16 -0.17 12.80
CA ARG A 171 -8.41 0.57 12.70
C ARG A 171 -8.52 1.22 11.31
N PRO A 172 -9.75 1.54 10.85
CA PRO A 172 -9.92 2.39 9.68
C PRO A 172 -9.15 3.71 9.83
N ARG A 173 -8.54 4.17 8.73
CA ARG A 173 -7.73 5.40 8.70
C ARG A 173 -8.54 6.67 8.59
N SER A 174 -9.78 6.55 8.14
CA SER A 174 -10.71 7.65 8.01
C SER A 174 -12.11 7.17 8.38
N ALA A 175 -12.82 7.99 9.15
CA ALA A 175 -14.23 7.76 9.49
C ALA A 175 -15.13 7.92 8.24
N THR A 176 -14.80 8.86 7.35
CA THR A 176 -15.51 9.09 6.09
C THR A 176 -15.19 8.01 5.05
N ARG A 177 -14.04 7.33 5.19
CA ARG A 177 -13.59 6.26 4.29
C ARG A 177 -13.35 4.97 5.07
N ALA A 178 -14.42 4.40 5.65
CA ALA A 178 -14.36 3.24 6.56
C ALA A 178 -13.63 1.99 6.02
N LYS A 179 -13.49 1.83 4.70
CA LYS A 179 -12.74 0.73 4.06
C LYS A 179 -11.24 1.02 3.87
N SER A 180 -10.75 2.15 4.37
CA SER A 180 -9.34 2.54 4.26
C SER A 180 -8.53 1.96 5.41
N PHE A 181 -7.96 0.78 5.19
CA PHE A 181 -7.01 0.18 6.13
C PHE A 181 -5.58 0.31 5.59
N GLY A 182 -4.60 0.38 6.48
CA GLY A 182 -3.20 0.45 6.06
C GLY A 182 -2.25 0.86 7.17
N HIS A 183 -0.96 0.70 6.90
CA HIS A 183 0.10 1.23 7.76
C HIS A 183 0.21 2.75 7.66
N CYS A 184 0.79 3.36 8.69
CA CYS A 184 1.00 4.79 8.75
C CYS A 184 1.95 5.26 7.64
N THR A 185 1.71 6.46 7.17
CA THR A 185 2.63 7.26 6.36
C THR A 185 3.13 8.44 7.22
N SER A 186 3.89 9.35 6.62
CA SER A 186 4.27 10.64 7.25
C SER A 186 3.05 11.43 7.72
N GLU A 187 1.94 11.32 6.99
CA GLU A 187 0.69 12.07 7.23
C GLU A 187 -0.17 11.48 8.36
N CYS A 188 0.25 10.38 8.98
CA CYS A 188 -0.49 9.82 10.11
C CYS A 188 -0.48 10.79 11.29
N ALA A 189 -1.66 11.15 11.83
CA ALA A 189 -1.79 12.01 13.00
C ALA A 189 -0.88 11.60 14.18
N CYS A 190 -0.80 10.29 14.48
CA CYS A 190 0.08 9.77 15.53
C CYS A 190 1.57 9.94 15.19
N CYS A 191 1.94 9.81 13.92
CA CYS A 191 3.32 10.05 13.47
C CYS A 191 3.64 11.54 13.54
N ARG A 192 2.79 12.43 12.99
CA ARG A 192 3.00 13.88 13.03
C ARG A 192 3.21 14.39 14.47
N LYS A 193 2.37 13.95 15.40
CA LYS A 193 2.49 14.30 16.83
C LYS A 193 3.78 13.77 17.46
N ALA A 194 4.21 12.57 17.11
CA ALA A 194 5.43 11.97 17.64
C ALA A 194 6.70 12.59 17.04
N CYS A 195 6.66 13.02 15.76
CA CYS A 195 7.78 13.66 15.09
C CYS A 195 8.05 15.07 15.64
N GLY A 196 7.01 15.82 16.04
CA GLY A 196 7.17 17.14 16.67
C GLY A 196 7.57 18.27 15.70
N PHE A 197 7.66 18.01 14.41
CA PHE A 197 7.87 19.00 13.33
C PHE A 197 7.20 18.53 12.03
N GLU A 198 6.98 19.46 11.10
CA GLU A 198 6.34 19.16 9.82
C GLU A 198 7.34 18.60 8.79
N LEU A 199 7.00 17.47 8.15
CA LEU A 199 7.79 16.87 7.08
C LEU A 199 7.42 17.54 5.75
N SER A 200 8.05 18.68 5.48
CA SER A 200 7.69 19.58 4.39
C SER A 200 8.27 19.19 3.03
N SER A 201 9.36 18.40 2.97
CA SER A 201 9.95 17.98 1.68
C SER A 201 9.54 16.57 1.23
N PRO A 202 9.47 16.31 -0.10
CA PRO A 202 9.31 14.96 -0.63
C PRO A 202 10.43 13.99 -0.24
N GLU A 203 11.60 14.53 0.12
CA GLU A 203 12.75 13.78 0.60
C GLU A 203 12.53 13.34 2.04
N ASP A 204 12.04 14.22 2.93
CA ASP A 204 11.67 13.89 4.31
C ASP A 204 10.58 12.81 4.39
N ARG A 205 9.65 12.81 3.43
CA ARG A 205 8.61 11.77 3.30
C ARG A 205 9.16 10.42 2.80
N LYS A 206 10.31 10.43 2.11
CA LYS A 206 11.06 9.23 1.69
C LYS A 206 12.07 8.76 2.74
N SER A 207 12.54 9.65 3.62
CA SER A 207 13.58 9.45 4.65
C SER A 207 13.20 8.50 5.80
N GLY A 208 12.08 7.77 5.69
CA GLY A 208 11.96 6.47 6.37
C GLY A 208 13.05 5.46 5.94
N ASN A 209 13.79 5.76 4.86
CA ASN A 209 15.07 5.15 4.52
C ASN A 209 16.23 5.86 5.24
N ILE A 210 16.36 5.65 6.55
CA ILE A 210 17.68 5.71 7.19
C ILE A 210 17.97 4.28 7.65
N ILE A 211 18.70 3.53 6.81
CA ILE A 211 19.53 2.45 7.34
C ILE A 211 20.54 3.17 8.24
N PRO A 212 20.59 2.91 9.56
CA PRO A 212 21.69 3.43 10.35
C PRO A 212 22.99 2.89 9.74
N ALA A 213 23.88 3.80 9.39
CA ALA A 213 25.21 3.52 8.86
C ALA A 213 26.14 2.90 9.93
N SER A 214 25.69 1.81 10.57
CA SER A 214 26.44 1.10 11.62
C SER A 214 26.40 -0.42 11.50
N LEU A 215 26.04 -0.99 10.35
CA LEU A 215 26.24 -2.42 10.06
C LEU A 215 27.00 -2.65 8.75
N SER A 216 28.02 -1.84 8.51
CA SER A 216 29.08 -2.11 7.53
C SER A 216 30.43 -2.22 8.21
N THR A 217 30.55 -3.00 9.29
CA THR A 217 31.82 -3.65 9.66
C THR A 217 31.53 -4.84 10.58
N THR A 218 32.25 -5.93 10.33
CA THR A 218 32.59 -7.06 11.22
C THR A 218 31.75 -8.35 11.08
N ILE A 219 32.45 -9.33 10.47
CA ILE A 219 32.29 -10.80 10.36
C ILE A 219 31.27 -11.33 9.36
#